data_AF-A0A482YFK8-F1
#
_entry.id   AF-A0A482YFK8-F1
#
_cell.length_a   1.000
_cell.length_b   1.000
_cell.length_c   1.000
_cell.angle_alpha   90.00
_cell.angle_beta   90.00
_cell.angle_gamma   90.00
#
_symmetry.space_group_name_H-M   'P 1'
#
loop_
_entity.id
_entity.type
_entity.pdbx_description
1 polymer ?
#
loop_
_entity_poly.entity_id
_entity_poly.type
_entity_poly.pdbx_seq_one_letter_code
_entity_poly.pdbx_strand_id
1 'polypeptide(L)'
;MDRRTFIGATGIGVGVTGCLDANRTDSTGGNGTDDGTESYDSNDAATGSDEGRAGTTESNGTDGRSDGSDTADAEPDESADPGEKATESKRDVAFDSCTRATVTGSFEDGDVALASTGFYDDGLYGNTLLEDGVVFGEDVTAPFSGTVVFEIADGSTVRERDNEIVVEISEYGRGGTVISSLTTRRTDYERVTPTHENPHASDCLSELESDSADATLGGG
;
A
#
# COMPACT_ATOMS: atom_id res chain seq x y z
N MET A 1 47.34 0.99 8.63
CA MET A 1 47.20 0.43 10.00
C MET A 1 45.75 0.62 10.39
N ASP A 2 45.05 -0.51 10.50
CA ASP A 2 43.65 -0.69 10.86
C ASP A 2 43.17 0.16 12.04
N ARG A 3 41.87 0.51 12.02
CA ARG A 3 40.90 0.12 13.06
C ARG A 3 39.54 -0.16 12.41
N ARG A 4 39.19 -1.44 12.29
CA ARG A 4 37.84 -1.90 11.96
C ARG A 4 37.00 -1.83 13.25
N THR A 5 35.84 -1.18 13.20
CA THR A 5 34.82 -1.29 14.26
C THR A 5 33.77 -2.26 13.75
N PHE A 6 33.77 -3.47 14.32
CA PHE A 6 32.66 -4.42 14.19
C PHE A 6 31.71 -4.17 15.36
N ILE A 7 30.45 -3.86 15.07
CA ILE A 7 29.37 -3.96 16.06
C ILE A 7 28.69 -5.30 15.80
N GLY A 8 29.02 -6.29 16.63
CA GLY A 8 28.31 -7.57 16.66
C GLY A 8 27.10 -7.43 17.59
N ALA A 9 25.90 -7.59 17.04
CA ALA A 9 24.70 -7.78 17.84
C ALA A 9 24.72 -9.21 18.40
N THR A 10 24.94 -9.36 19.71
CA THR A 10 24.71 -10.62 20.41
C THR A 10 23.22 -10.82 20.59
N GLY A 11 22.63 -11.73 19.81
CA GLY A 11 21.28 -12.23 20.03
C GLY A 11 21.21 -13.02 21.35
N ILE A 12 20.29 -12.64 22.23
CA ILE A 12 19.89 -13.44 23.38
C ILE A 12 18.71 -14.29 22.92
N GLY A 13 19.00 -15.53 22.55
CA GLY A 13 17.98 -16.55 22.33
C GLY A 13 17.37 -16.98 23.66
N VAL A 14 16.09 -16.69 23.86
CA VAL A 14 15.28 -17.32 24.91
C VAL A 14 14.37 -18.33 24.22
N GLY A 15 14.81 -19.59 24.21
CA GLY A 15 13.96 -20.71 23.83
C GLY A 15 12.96 -21.00 24.95
N VAL A 16 11.68 -20.76 24.68
CA VAL A 16 10.58 -21.37 25.44
C VAL A 16 9.98 -22.48 24.60
N THR A 17 10.47 -23.70 24.84
CA THR A 17 9.77 -24.93 24.46
C THR A 17 8.54 -25.08 25.33
N GLY A 18 7.39 -24.61 24.83
CA GLY A 18 6.06 -24.90 25.37
C GLY A 18 5.45 -26.08 24.63
N CYS A 19 5.23 -27.19 25.34
CA CYS A 19 4.64 -28.41 24.82
C CYS A 19 3.20 -28.18 24.35
N LEU A 20 2.86 -28.75 23.19
CA LEU A 20 1.49 -28.94 22.74
C LEU A 20 0.77 -29.92 23.67
N ASP A 21 -0.21 -29.45 24.44
CA ASP A 21 -1.22 -30.31 25.04
C ASP A 21 -2.36 -30.54 24.04
N ALA A 22 -2.27 -31.65 23.31
CA ALA A 22 -3.39 -32.22 22.58
C ALA A 22 -4.21 -33.08 23.57
N ASN A 23 -5.21 -32.51 24.23
CA ASN A 23 -6.22 -33.31 24.90
C ASN A 23 -7.55 -33.27 24.12
N ARG A 24 -7.69 -34.28 23.26
CA ARG A 24 -8.94 -34.68 22.64
C ARG A 24 -9.62 -35.65 23.61
N THR A 25 -10.82 -35.32 24.09
CA THR A 25 -11.75 -36.34 24.60
C THR A 25 -13.18 -35.85 24.45
N ASP A 26 -13.93 -36.57 23.61
CA ASP A 26 -15.37 -36.49 23.44
C ASP A 26 -16.12 -36.67 24.77
N SER A 27 -17.23 -35.94 24.97
CA SER A 27 -18.48 -36.50 25.52
C SER A 27 -19.64 -35.49 25.49
N THR A 28 -20.65 -35.92 24.75
CA THR A 28 -22.09 -35.67 24.79
C THR A 28 -22.67 -35.00 26.06
N GLY A 29 -23.57 -34.04 25.87
CA GLY A 29 -24.54 -33.61 26.89
C GLY A 29 -25.12 -32.23 26.62
N GLY A 30 -26.30 -32.16 26.00
CA GLY A 30 -26.99 -30.90 25.73
C GLY A 30 -27.72 -30.31 26.92
N ASN A 31 -28.12 -29.04 26.80
CA ASN A 31 -29.43 -28.55 27.21
C ASN A 31 -29.69 -27.22 26.49
N GLY A 32 -30.80 -27.16 25.75
CA GLY A 32 -31.16 -25.99 24.94
C GLY A 32 -31.67 -24.81 25.75
N THR A 33 -31.75 -23.65 25.08
CA THR A 33 -32.88 -22.72 25.20
C THR A 33 -32.91 -21.86 23.93
N ASP A 34 -34.10 -21.78 23.36
CA ASP A 34 -34.53 -21.03 22.18
C ASP A 34 -34.25 -19.51 22.27
N ASP A 35 -34.04 -18.85 21.13
CA ASP A 35 -34.92 -17.74 20.70
C ASP A 35 -34.72 -17.42 19.20
N GLY A 36 -35.79 -16.96 18.55
CA GLY A 36 -35.89 -16.72 17.09
C GLY A 36 -34.89 -15.66 16.59
N THR A 37 -34.67 -15.48 15.29
CA THR A 37 -35.69 -15.15 14.30
C THR A 37 -35.02 -15.07 12.92
N GLU A 38 -35.70 -15.63 11.92
CA GLU A 38 -35.76 -15.20 10.51
C GLU A 38 -34.62 -15.49 9.53
N SER A 39 -35.08 -16.10 8.44
CA SER A 39 -34.40 -16.61 7.26
C SER A 39 -34.42 -15.55 6.17
N TYR A 40 -33.26 -15.24 5.58
CA TYR A 40 -33.21 -14.66 4.24
C TYR A 40 -32.11 -15.36 3.45
N ASP A 41 -32.55 -16.18 2.50
CA ASP A 41 -31.74 -16.80 1.46
C ASP A 41 -31.16 -15.73 0.51
N SER A 42 -29.84 -15.80 0.37
CA SER A 42 -29.05 -15.80 -0.87
C SER A 42 -29.67 -15.30 -2.20
N ASN A 43 -28.94 -14.37 -2.82
CA ASN A 43 -28.54 -14.25 -4.23
C ASN A 43 -29.61 -14.15 -5.34
N ASP A 44 -29.53 -13.09 -6.18
CA ASP A 44 -29.14 -13.25 -7.60
C ASP A 44 -28.87 -11.91 -8.30
N ALA A 45 -28.00 -11.97 -9.31
CA ALA A 45 -27.49 -10.86 -10.11
C ALA A 45 -28.08 -10.87 -11.53
N ALA A 46 -28.27 -9.70 -12.16
CA ALA A 46 -28.30 -9.46 -13.62
C ALA A 46 -28.65 -7.97 -13.87
N THR A 47 -27.77 -7.09 -14.39
CA THR A 47 -27.31 -6.87 -15.79
C THR A 47 -28.36 -6.35 -16.78
N GLY A 48 -28.02 -5.20 -17.41
CA GLY A 48 -28.47 -4.71 -18.72
C GLY A 48 -29.67 -3.76 -18.69
N SER A 49 -29.87 -2.79 -19.59
CA SER A 49 -29.07 -2.10 -20.61
C SER A 49 -30.01 -1.02 -21.20
N ASP A 50 -29.44 0.09 -21.64
CA ASP A 50 -29.85 0.93 -22.80
C ASP A 50 -31.14 1.77 -22.87
N GLU A 51 -30.90 2.98 -23.40
CA GLU A 51 -31.70 3.82 -24.31
C GLU A 51 -33.06 4.37 -23.81
N GLY A 52 -33.31 5.67 -23.74
CA GLY A 52 -32.97 6.74 -24.68
C GLY A 52 -34.18 7.07 -25.57
N ARG A 53 -35.01 8.07 -25.23
CA ARG A 53 -35.77 8.85 -26.23
C ARG A 53 -36.39 10.16 -25.72
N ALA A 54 -36.33 11.12 -26.64
CA ALA A 54 -36.64 12.54 -26.61
C ALA A 54 -38.13 12.94 -26.50
N GLY A 55 -38.36 14.24 -26.25
CA GLY A 55 -39.61 14.95 -26.60
C GLY A 55 -39.75 16.32 -25.94
N THR A 56 -39.13 17.37 -26.51
CA THR A 56 -39.79 18.55 -27.15
C THR A 56 -40.25 19.69 -26.23
N THR A 57 -39.47 20.78 -26.32
CA THR A 57 -39.85 22.19 -26.50
C THR A 57 -41.34 22.54 -26.46
N GLU A 58 -41.70 23.51 -25.61
CA GLU A 58 -42.63 24.60 -25.95
C GLU A 58 -42.25 25.89 -25.19
N SER A 59 -42.12 26.99 -25.93
CA SER A 59 -41.86 28.35 -25.42
C SER A 59 -43.18 29.14 -25.36
N ASN A 60 -43.37 29.91 -24.29
CA ASN A 60 -44.22 31.12 -24.19
C ASN A 60 -43.86 31.77 -22.85
N GLY A 61 -43.31 32.99 -22.73
CA GLY A 61 -43.66 34.24 -23.38
C GLY A 61 -44.63 35.01 -22.47
N THR A 62 -44.14 35.99 -21.70
CA THR A 62 -44.80 37.27 -21.41
C THR A 62 -43.96 38.17 -20.47
N ASP A 63 -44.01 39.46 -20.80
CA ASP A 63 -43.22 40.58 -20.29
C ASP A 63 -43.72 41.14 -18.95
N GLY A 64 -42.82 41.77 -18.18
CA GLY A 64 -43.17 42.55 -17.00
C GLY A 64 -42.02 43.42 -16.52
N ARG A 65 -42.05 44.71 -16.86
CA ARG A 65 -41.08 45.76 -16.51
C ARG A 65 -41.16 46.22 -15.03
N SER A 66 -40.11 46.97 -14.67
CA SER A 66 -39.99 48.01 -13.61
C SER A 66 -39.35 47.52 -12.32
N ASP A 67 -38.53 48.26 -11.58
CA ASP A 67 -37.95 49.62 -11.68
C ASP A 67 -37.09 49.81 -10.41
N GLY A 68 -35.93 50.46 -10.53
CA GLY A 68 -35.17 51.12 -9.44
C GLY A 68 -34.66 50.24 -8.28
N SER A 69 -33.63 50.57 -7.51
CA SER A 69 -32.69 51.68 -7.42
C SER A 69 -31.61 51.25 -6.41
N ASP A 70 -30.38 51.72 -6.59
CA ASP A 70 -29.38 52.07 -5.57
C ASP A 70 -29.22 51.17 -4.33
N THR A 71 -28.07 50.50 -4.18
CA THR A 71 -27.03 50.85 -3.18
C THR A 71 -25.82 49.92 -3.30
N ALA A 72 -24.63 50.52 -3.22
CA ALA A 72 -23.36 49.82 -3.09
C ALA A 72 -23.17 49.39 -1.63
N ASP A 73 -22.71 48.16 -1.41
CA ASP A 73 -21.80 47.85 -0.31
C ASP A 73 -21.04 46.57 -0.65
N ALA A 74 -19.72 46.69 -0.60
CA ALA A 74 -18.78 45.61 -0.81
C ALA A 74 -18.70 44.76 0.44
N GLU A 75 -18.70 43.44 0.29
CA GLU A 75 -17.92 42.54 1.13
C GLU A 75 -17.34 41.49 0.18
N PRO A 76 -16.01 41.41 -0.01
CA PRO A 76 -15.42 40.17 -0.48
C PRO A 76 -15.51 39.20 0.69
N ASP A 77 -16.31 38.15 0.58
CA ASP A 77 -16.21 37.03 1.51
C ASP A 77 -14.87 36.32 1.23
N GLU A 78 -13.81 36.84 1.85
CA GLU A 78 -12.53 36.17 2.02
C GLU A 78 -12.69 35.04 3.02
N SER A 79 -13.37 33.97 2.60
CA SER A 79 -13.14 32.64 3.15
C SER A 79 -12.12 31.90 2.28
N ALA A 80 -10.97 32.55 2.03
CA ALA A 80 -9.79 31.86 1.57
C ALA A 80 -9.21 31.12 2.78
N ASP A 81 -9.66 29.89 2.99
CA ASP A 81 -9.01 28.91 3.85
C ASP A 81 -7.53 28.81 3.45
N PRO A 82 -6.58 29.30 4.28
CA PRO A 82 -5.18 29.23 3.96
C PRO A 82 -4.58 28.00 4.66
N GLY A 83 -4.49 26.91 3.92
CA GLY A 83 -3.67 25.75 4.29
C GLY A 83 -4.54 24.57 4.70
N GLU A 84 -4.62 23.50 3.92
CA GLU A 84 -3.45 22.82 3.38
C GLU A 84 -3.63 22.56 1.88
N LYS A 85 -2.99 23.38 1.05
CA LYS A 85 -2.36 22.79 -0.13
C LYS A 85 -1.27 21.93 0.46
N ALA A 86 -1.57 20.66 0.78
CA ALA A 86 -0.55 19.65 0.94
C ALA A 86 0.38 19.88 -0.25
N THR A 87 1.55 20.42 0.03
CA THR A 87 2.59 20.50 -0.97
C THR A 87 2.87 19.05 -1.24
N GLU A 88 2.23 18.47 -2.27
CA GLU A 88 2.60 17.16 -2.74
C GLU A 88 4.04 17.33 -3.16
N SER A 89 4.95 17.04 -2.23
CA SER A 89 6.38 17.02 -2.44
C SER A 89 6.54 16.05 -3.58
N LYS A 90 6.80 16.60 -4.77
CA LYS A 90 6.76 15.84 -6.00
C LYS A 90 7.98 14.93 -6.00
N ARG A 91 7.81 13.74 -5.43
CA ARG A 91 8.83 12.69 -5.40
C ARG A 91 8.84 12.01 -6.77
N ASP A 92 10.04 11.77 -7.26
CA ASP A 92 10.25 10.99 -8.47
C ASP A 92 10.36 9.52 -8.08
N VAL A 93 9.57 8.66 -8.74
CA VAL A 93 9.51 7.23 -8.44
C VAL A 93 9.89 6.46 -9.70
N ALA A 94 10.84 5.54 -9.56
CA ALA A 94 11.28 4.66 -10.63
C ALA A 94 11.30 3.20 -10.16
N PHE A 95 10.84 2.30 -11.03
CA PHE A 95 11.01 0.86 -10.87
C PHE A 95 12.13 0.42 -11.82
N ASP A 96 13.36 0.38 -11.30
CA ASP A 96 14.55 0.08 -12.08
C ASP A 96 14.59 -1.38 -12.56
N SER A 97 13.96 -2.29 -11.80
CA SER A 97 13.79 -3.71 -12.14
C SER A 97 12.68 -4.34 -11.30
N CYS A 98 12.42 -5.63 -11.49
CA CYS A 98 11.49 -6.40 -10.65
C CYS A 98 11.87 -6.40 -9.16
N THR A 99 13.16 -6.26 -8.85
CA THR A 99 13.71 -6.39 -7.49
C THR A 99 14.27 -5.08 -6.95
N ARG A 100 14.17 -3.98 -7.70
CA ARG A 100 14.74 -2.68 -7.32
C ARG A 100 13.87 -1.52 -7.74
N ALA A 101 13.63 -0.61 -6.81
CA ALA A 101 12.91 0.64 -7.06
C ALA A 101 13.55 1.80 -6.29
N THR A 102 13.31 3.03 -6.75
CA THR A 102 13.88 4.24 -6.15
C THR A 102 12.83 5.33 -5.99
N VAL A 103 12.94 6.09 -4.90
CA VAL A 103 12.14 7.29 -4.62
C VAL A 103 13.09 8.44 -4.34
N THR A 104 13.12 9.44 -5.21
CA THR A 104 13.99 10.61 -5.06
C THR A 104 13.17 11.85 -4.74
N GLY A 105 13.59 12.61 -3.73
CA GLY A 105 12.89 13.83 -3.35
C GLY A 105 13.35 14.40 -2.01
N SER A 106 12.47 15.20 -1.42
CA SER A 106 12.60 15.66 -0.04
C SER A 106 11.50 15.03 0.81
N PHE A 107 11.86 14.73 2.05
CA PHE A 107 11.04 14.02 3.02
C PHE A 107 11.09 14.77 4.34
N GLU A 108 9.94 15.23 4.79
CA GLU A 108 9.74 15.91 6.06
C GLU A 108 9.45 14.91 7.19
N ASP A 109 9.36 15.40 8.42
CA ASP A 109 8.95 14.59 9.56
C ASP A 109 7.53 14.00 9.34
N GLY A 110 7.37 12.71 9.56
CA GLY A 110 6.14 11.96 9.31
C GLY A 110 5.91 11.50 7.88
N ASP A 111 6.77 11.89 6.92
CA ASP A 111 6.73 11.33 5.57
C ASP A 111 7.07 9.85 5.57
N VAL A 112 6.64 9.14 4.53
CA VAL A 112 6.79 7.70 4.44
C VAL A 112 7.38 7.28 3.09
N ALA A 113 8.13 6.18 3.09
CA ALA A 113 8.52 5.48 1.88
C ALA A 113 8.54 3.98 2.18
N LEU A 114 7.54 3.26 1.68
CA LEU A 114 7.40 1.81 1.89
C LEU A 114 7.19 1.09 0.57
N ALA A 115 7.68 -0.14 0.51
CA ALA A 115 7.44 -1.09 -0.54
C ALA A 115 6.39 -2.12 -0.14
N SER A 116 5.64 -2.54 -1.14
CA SER A 116 4.82 -3.75 -1.09
C SER A 116 5.41 -4.74 -2.09
N THR A 117 5.40 -6.03 -1.74
CA THR A 117 5.96 -7.08 -2.58
C THR A 117 4.92 -8.11 -2.97
N GLY A 118 5.15 -8.81 -4.08
CA GLY A 118 4.45 -10.03 -4.47
C GLY A 118 5.45 -11.17 -4.61
N PHE A 119 5.05 -12.38 -4.24
CA PHE A 119 5.93 -13.55 -4.27
C PHE A 119 5.13 -14.84 -4.38
N TYR A 120 5.82 -15.93 -4.72
CA TYR A 120 5.26 -17.28 -4.70
C TYR A 120 6.00 -18.16 -3.68
N ASP A 121 5.23 -18.84 -2.83
CA ASP A 121 5.75 -19.87 -1.92
C ASP A 121 4.90 -21.13 -2.00
N ASP A 122 5.53 -22.29 -2.19
CA ASP A 122 4.87 -23.57 -2.47
C ASP A 122 3.77 -23.49 -3.56
N GLY A 123 3.97 -22.64 -4.57
CA GLY A 123 3.02 -22.44 -5.68
C GLY A 123 1.79 -21.59 -5.32
N LEU A 124 1.74 -21.00 -4.13
CA LEU A 124 0.70 -20.05 -3.73
C LEU A 124 1.23 -18.62 -3.82
N TYR A 125 0.42 -17.72 -4.36
CA TYR A 125 0.73 -16.29 -4.37
C TYR A 125 0.56 -15.71 -2.96
N GLY A 126 1.58 -14.97 -2.53
CA GLY A 126 1.57 -14.14 -1.34
C GLY A 126 1.97 -12.70 -1.68
N ASN A 127 1.61 -11.76 -0.80
CA ASN A 127 2.02 -10.38 -0.93
C ASN A 127 2.23 -9.73 0.44
N THR A 128 3.21 -8.84 0.51
CA THR A 128 3.39 -7.93 1.65
C THR A 128 2.73 -6.60 1.33
N LEU A 129 2.09 -5.97 2.31
CA LEU A 129 1.47 -4.65 2.14
C LEU A 129 2.09 -3.66 3.12
N LEU A 130 2.88 -2.73 2.59
CA LEU A 130 3.46 -1.63 3.36
C LEU A 130 4.31 -2.12 4.55
N GLU A 131 4.98 -3.26 4.41
CA GLU A 131 5.75 -3.86 5.49
C GLU A 131 7.20 -3.37 5.52
N ASP A 132 7.81 -3.19 4.35
CA ASP A 132 9.23 -2.84 4.25
C ASP A 132 9.40 -1.37 3.86
N GLY A 133 10.03 -0.57 4.73
CA GLY A 133 10.24 0.83 4.45
C GLY A 133 10.69 1.64 5.64
N VAL A 134 10.49 2.96 5.53
CA VAL A 134 10.86 3.93 6.55
C VAL A 134 9.77 4.99 6.72
N VAL A 135 9.62 5.43 7.96
CA VAL A 135 8.92 6.65 8.35
C VAL A 135 9.98 7.68 8.75
N PHE A 136 10.03 8.80 8.03
CA PHE A 136 10.97 9.88 8.29
C PHE A 136 10.62 10.57 9.61
N GLY A 137 11.62 10.81 10.46
CA GLY A 137 11.44 11.30 11.83
C GLY A 137 11.36 10.19 12.89
N GLU A 138 10.93 8.99 12.49
CA GLU A 138 10.83 7.82 13.38
C GLU A 138 11.98 6.83 13.14
N ASP A 139 12.11 6.35 11.90
CA ASP A 139 13.12 5.36 11.50
C ASP A 139 14.41 5.99 10.98
N VAL A 140 14.29 7.14 10.31
CA VAL A 140 15.39 7.90 9.70
C VAL A 140 15.30 9.36 10.10
N THR A 141 16.44 10.04 10.26
CA THR A 141 16.43 11.47 10.64
C THR A 141 15.77 12.34 9.57
N ALA A 142 14.78 13.16 9.96
CA ALA A 142 14.15 14.17 9.12
C ALA A 142 14.64 15.60 9.46
N PRO A 143 14.60 16.55 8.52
CA PRO A 143 14.26 16.38 7.11
C PRO A 143 15.39 15.68 6.34
N PHE A 144 15.01 14.87 5.34
CA PHE A 144 15.93 14.18 4.45
C PHE A 144 15.74 14.65 3.00
N SER A 145 16.83 14.84 2.27
CA SER A 145 16.80 15.16 0.84
C SER A 145 17.79 14.27 0.11
N GLY A 146 17.28 13.44 -0.79
CA GLY A 146 18.07 12.39 -1.43
C GLY A 146 17.21 11.31 -2.05
N THR A 147 17.77 10.11 -2.14
CA THR A 147 17.12 8.95 -2.76
C THR A 147 16.94 7.83 -1.76
N VAL A 148 15.73 7.27 -1.69
CA VAL A 148 15.46 5.99 -1.04
C VAL A 148 15.52 4.89 -2.09
N VAL A 149 16.36 3.89 -1.88
CA VAL A 149 16.53 2.72 -2.75
C VAL A 149 15.92 1.53 -2.05
N PHE A 150 14.95 0.88 -2.67
CA PHE A 150 14.41 -0.40 -2.25
C PHE A 150 15.06 -1.48 -3.08
N GLU A 151 15.65 -2.49 -2.44
CA GLU A 151 16.24 -3.64 -3.12
C GLU A 151 15.94 -4.94 -2.39
N ILE A 152 15.63 -5.99 -3.15
CA ILE A 152 15.48 -7.32 -2.58
C ILE A 152 16.86 -7.93 -2.32
N ALA A 153 17.06 -8.45 -1.11
CA ALA A 153 18.30 -9.03 -0.63
C ALA A 153 18.03 -10.18 0.37
N ASP A 154 19.09 -10.82 0.86
CA ASP A 154 19.02 -11.96 1.81
C ASP A 154 18.45 -11.61 3.21
N GLY A 155 18.02 -10.37 3.45
CA GLY A 155 17.48 -9.93 4.74
C GLY A 155 16.78 -8.59 4.67
N SER A 156 16.27 -8.14 5.82
CA SER A 156 15.60 -6.85 5.98
C SER A 156 16.46 -5.91 6.83
N THR A 157 16.90 -4.79 6.25
CA THR A 157 17.76 -3.81 6.94
C THR A 157 17.67 -2.45 6.24
N VAL A 158 17.67 -1.38 7.04
CA VAL A 158 17.79 0.00 6.54
C VAL A 158 19.23 0.48 6.73
N ARG A 159 19.82 1.05 5.68
CA ARG A 159 21.18 1.62 5.69
C ARG A 159 21.14 3.07 5.24
N GLU A 160 21.48 3.97 6.15
CA GLU A 160 21.57 5.40 5.87
C GLU A 160 22.97 5.80 5.38
N ARG A 161 23.00 6.67 4.37
CA ARG A 161 24.19 7.37 3.84
C ARG A 161 23.84 8.85 3.70
N ASP A 162 24.83 9.69 3.37
CA ASP A 162 24.68 11.15 3.35
C ASP A 162 23.48 11.66 2.53
N ASN A 163 23.19 11.02 1.38
CA ASN A 163 22.11 11.41 0.46
C ASN A 163 21.38 10.21 -0.15
N GLU A 164 21.52 9.03 0.47
CA GLU A 164 20.94 7.77 0.00
C GLU A 164 20.53 6.95 1.22
N ILE A 165 19.31 6.42 1.21
CA ILE A 165 18.84 5.42 2.17
C ILE A 165 18.60 4.15 1.38
N VAL A 166 19.18 3.04 1.82
CA VAL A 166 18.95 1.73 1.21
C VAL A 166 18.08 0.90 2.14
N VAL A 167 16.91 0.50 1.67
CA VAL A 167 15.98 -0.41 2.33
C VAL A 167 16.15 -1.77 1.66
N GLU A 168 16.87 -2.67 2.33
CA GLU A 168 16.96 -4.08 1.94
C GLU A 168 15.66 -4.78 2.35
N ILE A 169 15.02 -5.44 1.39
CA ILE A 169 13.77 -6.19 1.53
C ILE A 169 14.10 -7.67 1.48
N SER A 170 13.57 -8.46 2.40
CA SER A 170 13.83 -9.91 2.40
C SER A 170 13.17 -10.61 1.21
N GLU A 171 13.78 -11.70 0.75
CA GLU A 171 13.09 -12.65 -0.12
C GLU A 171 12.02 -13.42 0.69
N TYR A 172 10.75 -13.21 0.36
CA TYR A 172 9.61 -13.81 1.05
C TYR A 172 9.20 -15.16 0.48
N GLY A 173 9.34 -15.35 -0.83
CA GLY A 173 8.97 -16.58 -1.52
C GLY A 173 10.18 -17.36 -2.02
N ARG A 174 10.14 -18.70 -1.93
CA ARG A 174 11.16 -19.58 -2.52
C ARG A 174 11.26 -19.45 -4.05
N GLY A 175 10.18 -19.06 -4.71
CA GLY A 175 10.15 -18.78 -6.14
C GLY A 175 10.70 -17.40 -6.51
N GLY A 176 11.16 -16.61 -5.53
CA GLY A 176 11.56 -15.23 -5.69
C GLY A 176 10.52 -14.25 -5.15
N THR A 177 10.88 -12.96 -5.14
CA THR A 177 10.05 -11.86 -4.67
C THR A 177 10.18 -10.68 -5.64
N VAL A 178 9.11 -9.92 -5.82
CA VAL A 178 9.04 -8.76 -6.71
C VAL A 178 8.52 -7.56 -5.94
N ILE A 179 9.10 -6.38 -6.16
CA ILE A 179 8.55 -5.12 -5.67
C ILE A 179 7.33 -4.77 -6.54
N SER A 180 6.13 -4.90 -5.99
CA SER A 180 4.87 -4.74 -6.73
C SER A 180 4.36 -3.30 -6.70
N SER A 181 4.65 -2.55 -5.65
CA SER A 181 4.27 -1.14 -5.54
C SER A 181 5.03 -0.39 -4.45
N LEU A 182 4.93 0.94 -4.47
CA LEU A 182 5.48 1.84 -3.48
C LEU A 182 4.42 2.78 -2.90
N THR A 183 4.58 3.11 -1.63
CA THR A 183 3.74 4.06 -0.89
C THR A 183 4.60 5.16 -0.33
N THR A 184 4.39 6.36 -0.86
CA THR A 184 5.18 7.53 -0.47
C THR A 184 4.35 8.57 0.29
N ARG A 185 3.02 8.47 0.29
CA ARG A 185 2.15 9.47 0.93
C ARG A 185 1.58 8.93 2.23
N ARG A 186 1.65 9.74 3.29
CA ARG A 186 1.18 9.37 4.61
C ARG A 186 -0.31 9.02 4.63
N THR A 187 -1.12 9.81 3.94
CA THR A 187 -2.58 9.59 3.83
C THR A 187 -2.95 8.25 3.20
N ASP A 188 -2.15 7.75 2.26
CA ASP A 188 -2.38 6.49 1.58
C ASP A 188 -1.84 5.31 2.39
N TYR A 189 -0.70 5.50 3.08
CA TYR A 189 -0.19 4.56 4.09
C TYR A 189 -1.23 4.25 5.17
N GLU A 190 -1.89 5.27 5.72
CA GLU A 190 -2.94 5.12 6.73
C GLU A 190 -4.19 4.38 6.21
N ARG A 191 -4.38 4.35 4.89
CA ARG A 191 -5.48 3.62 4.23
C ARG A 191 -5.05 2.28 3.68
N VAL A 192 -3.80 1.88 3.91
CA VAL A 192 -3.20 0.67 3.34
C VAL A 192 -3.31 0.65 1.82
N THR A 193 -3.08 1.79 1.17
CA THR A 193 -3.23 1.97 -0.28
C THR A 193 -1.89 2.34 -0.92
N PRO A 194 -1.45 1.59 -1.94
CA PRO A 194 -0.28 1.95 -2.72
C PRO A 194 -0.43 3.29 -3.45
N THR A 195 0.66 4.06 -3.53
CA THR A 195 0.67 5.31 -4.31
C THR A 195 1.16 5.13 -5.74
N HIS A 196 2.05 4.17 -5.96
CA HIS A 196 2.69 3.92 -7.25
C HIS A 196 2.76 2.41 -7.48
N GLU A 197 2.05 1.92 -8.47
CA GLU A 197 2.13 0.52 -8.88
C GLU A 197 3.35 0.30 -9.79
N ASN A 198 4.03 -0.83 -9.63
CA ASN A 198 5.10 -1.22 -10.55
C ASN A 198 4.45 -1.63 -11.89
N PRO A 199 4.71 -0.92 -13.00
CA PRO A 199 4.09 -1.21 -14.29
C PRO A 199 4.47 -2.59 -14.84
N HIS A 200 5.54 -3.20 -14.33
CA HIS A 200 6.05 -4.49 -14.76
C HIS A 200 5.76 -5.62 -13.75
N ALA A 201 5.02 -5.35 -12.66
CA ALA A 201 4.78 -6.35 -11.61
C ALA A 201 4.22 -7.67 -12.15
N SER A 202 3.22 -7.61 -13.03
CA SER A 202 2.57 -8.78 -13.61
C SER A 202 3.53 -9.63 -14.45
N ASP A 203 4.39 -8.99 -15.24
CA ASP A 203 5.38 -9.68 -16.07
C ASP A 203 6.43 -10.34 -15.17
N CYS A 204 6.97 -9.60 -14.20
CA CYS A 204 7.93 -10.09 -13.22
C CYS A 204 7.40 -11.31 -12.45
N LEU A 205 6.14 -11.26 -11.98
CA LEU A 205 5.52 -12.37 -11.26
C LEU A 205 5.30 -13.60 -12.15
N SER A 206 4.94 -13.40 -13.42
CA SER A 206 4.77 -14.48 -14.38
C SER A 206 6.09 -15.21 -14.68
N GLU A 207 7.21 -14.47 -14.70
CA GLU A 207 8.55 -15.05 -14.82
C GLU A 207 8.90 -15.92 -13.61
N LEU A 208 8.60 -15.47 -12.38
CA LEU A 208 8.83 -16.28 -11.17
C LEU A 208 8.03 -17.59 -11.16
N GLU A 209 6.77 -17.54 -11.56
CA GLU A 209 5.93 -18.74 -11.66
C GLU A 209 6.52 -19.74 -12.68
N SER A 210 7.02 -19.23 -13.80
CA SER A 210 7.63 -20.04 -14.86
C SER A 210 8.94 -20.70 -14.42
N ASP A 211 9.83 -19.96 -13.75
CA ASP A 211 11.09 -20.48 -13.22
C ASP A 211 10.85 -21.55 -12.14
N SER A 212 9.82 -21.35 -11.31
CA SER A 212 9.40 -22.32 -10.29
C SER A 212 8.93 -23.64 -10.90
N ALA A 213 8.19 -23.56 -12.03
CA ALA A 213 7.70 -24.74 -12.73
C ALA A 213 8.84 -25.54 -13.41
N ASP A 214 9.83 -24.85 -14.00
CA ASP A 214 10.98 -25.50 -14.63
C ASP A 214 11.88 -26.21 -13.61
N ALA A 215 12.14 -25.57 -12.47
CA ALA A 215 12.91 -26.16 -11.36
C ALA A 215 12.31 -27.49 -10.86
N THR A 216 10.99 -27.65 -10.97
CA THR A 216 10.27 -28.86 -10.56
C THR A 216 10.38 -30.00 -11.59
N LEU A 217 10.63 -29.69 -12.88
CA LEU A 217 10.74 -30.66 -13.96
C LEU A 217 12.19 -31.14 -14.22
N GLY A 218 13.19 -30.44 -13.69
CA GLY A 218 14.61 -30.81 -13.78
C GLY A 218 15.12 -31.78 -12.69
N GLY A 219 14.33 -32.06 -11.65
CA GLY A 219 14.69 -32.98 -10.56
C GLY A 219 14.17 -34.40 -10.81
N GLY A 220 14.95 -35.21 -11.53
CA GLY A 220 14.65 -36.62 -11.82
C GLY A 220 14.83 -37.58 -10.63
#